data_AF-A0A830BNC2-F1
#
_entry.id   AF-A0A830BNC2-F1
#
_cell.length_a   1.000
_cell.length_b   1.000
_cell.length_c   1.000
_cell.angle_alpha   90.00
_cell.angle_beta   90.00
_cell.angle_gamma   90.00
#
_symmetry.space_group_name_H-M   'P 1'
#
loop_
_entity.id
_entity.type
_entity.pdbx_description
1 polymer ?
#
loop_
_entity_poly.entity_id
_entity_poly.type
_entity_poly.pdbx_seq_one_letter_code
_entity_poly.pdbx_strand_id
1 'polypeptide(L)'
;MASPNLQLPLLLISLSVLSAVSQPETSPPPPPQSIINAAETLASSGYTAMSLTLQLTAPTLLLSSSASATTSLTIFSPPDAAFSYSGQPSLSLLLLHFSPLSLSPASLLSLPFAATIPSLSPSKRLVITSDQPKQISINGVRVSESPIFDDGFVIVYAIDNFFDLNFTLPRADPPNANPKSNFQCLKLETASQFGEASGVLRSRGYSIVASFLDLQLTGYFGRSEDGDVMSWTVFAPVDGDLVQFGSDFPSYSSLFLRHLAPCKVEYGDLEEMANGTVVSNSVNGYSLGITRDEGEERVMVNGVQITFPDLYKSDWLVIHGIRGVIVVPENGEEETLN
;
A
#
# COMPACT_ATOMS: atom_id res chain seq x y z
N MET A 1 -82.58 -12.01 -36.35
CA MET A 1 -81.74 -13.09 -36.91
C MET A 1 -80.42 -12.44 -37.29
N ALA A 2 -79.43 -12.38 -36.40
CA ALA A 2 -78.43 -13.43 -36.13
C ALA A 2 -77.58 -13.69 -37.39
N SER A 3 -76.42 -13.03 -37.61
CA SER A 3 -75.04 -13.31 -37.12
C SER A 3 -74.16 -13.62 -38.36
N PRO A 4 -72.81 -13.55 -38.34
CA PRO A 4 -71.90 -12.93 -37.37
C PRO A 4 -70.85 -11.99 -38.01
N ASN A 5 -70.43 -10.98 -37.25
CA ASN A 5 -69.16 -10.26 -37.48
C ASN A 5 -68.02 -11.09 -36.89
N LEU A 6 -66.94 -11.23 -37.66
CA LEU A 6 -65.72 -11.95 -37.33
C LEU A 6 -64.95 -11.19 -36.23
N GLN A 7 -65.00 -11.68 -34.99
CA GLN A 7 -64.09 -11.23 -33.92
C GLN A 7 -62.85 -12.13 -33.92
N LEU A 8 -61.69 -11.53 -34.15
CA LEU A 8 -60.38 -12.14 -33.98
C LEU A 8 -59.89 -11.83 -32.55
N PRO A 9 -59.57 -12.81 -31.70
CA PRO A 9 -58.99 -12.53 -30.39
C PRO A 9 -57.46 -12.50 -30.44
N LEU A 10 -56.91 -11.44 -29.84
CA LEU A 10 -55.82 -11.42 -28.88
C LEU A 10 -54.51 -12.18 -29.16
N LEU A 11 -53.40 -11.44 -29.30
CA LEU A 11 -52.18 -11.72 -28.52
C LEU A 11 -51.21 -10.52 -28.58
N LEU A 12 -51.29 -9.61 -27.60
CA LEU A 12 -50.21 -8.67 -27.32
C LEU A 12 -49.23 -9.38 -26.38
N ILE A 13 -48.13 -9.87 -26.94
CA ILE A 13 -46.99 -10.38 -26.17
C ILE A 13 -46.26 -9.15 -25.60
N SER A 14 -46.47 -8.85 -24.32
CA SER A 14 -45.66 -7.88 -23.60
C SER A 14 -44.27 -8.48 -23.36
N LEU A 15 -43.28 -8.04 -24.13
CA LEU A 15 -41.88 -8.39 -23.95
C LEU A 15 -41.32 -7.61 -22.74
N SER A 16 -41.39 -8.20 -21.55
CA SER A 16 -40.66 -7.68 -20.39
C SER A 16 -39.18 -8.02 -20.56
N VAL A 17 -38.42 -7.08 -21.12
CA VAL A 17 -36.95 -7.15 -21.10
C VAL A 17 -36.52 -6.90 -19.66
N LEU A 18 -36.18 -7.96 -18.95
CA LEU A 18 -35.54 -7.87 -17.65
C LEU A 18 -34.09 -7.42 -17.91
N SER A 19 -33.88 -6.11 -18.04
CA SER A 19 -32.54 -5.54 -18.04
C SER A 19 -31.96 -5.76 -16.65
N ALA A 20 -31.18 -6.84 -16.50
CA ALA A 20 -30.22 -6.95 -15.43
C ALA A 20 -29.25 -5.77 -15.59
N VAL A 21 -29.45 -4.75 -14.77
CA VAL A 21 -28.49 -3.67 -14.62
C VAL A 21 -27.29 -4.31 -13.94
N SER A 22 -26.30 -4.72 -14.73
CA SER A 22 -24.96 -4.98 -14.21
C SER A 22 -24.45 -3.67 -13.63
N GLN A 23 -24.52 -3.53 -12.32
CA GLN A 23 -23.78 -2.49 -11.63
C GLN A 23 -22.28 -2.77 -11.88
N PRO A 24 -21.48 -1.78 -12.28
CA PRO A 24 -20.03 -1.94 -12.21
C PRO A 24 -19.68 -2.08 -10.72
N GLU A 25 -19.13 -3.22 -10.33
CA GLU A 25 -18.51 -3.39 -9.02
C GLU A 25 -17.29 -2.45 -8.96
N THR A 26 -17.45 -1.27 -8.37
CA THR A 26 -16.37 -0.28 -8.17
C THR A 26 -15.71 -0.49 -6.81
N SER A 27 -15.24 -1.71 -6.55
CA SER A 27 -14.23 -1.94 -5.52
C SER A 27 -13.01 -2.56 -6.20
N PRO A 28 -11.80 -2.00 -6.00
CA PRO A 28 -10.60 -2.56 -6.59
C PRO A 28 -10.46 -4.04 -6.19
N PRO A 29 -10.03 -4.90 -7.13
CA PRO A 29 -9.98 -6.34 -6.92
C PRO A 29 -9.05 -6.67 -5.75
N PRO A 30 -9.34 -7.71 -4.94
CA PRO A 30 -8.47 -8.08 -3.84
C PRO A 30 -7.08 -8.49 -4.36
N PRO A 31 -6.03 -8.39 -3.53
CA PRO A 31 -4.61 -8.54 -3.90
C PRO A 31 -4.22 -9.79 -4.70
N PRO A 32 -4.86 -10.97 -4.54
CA PRO A 32 -4.60 -12.10 -5.43
C PRO A 32 -5.04 -11.80 -6.88
N GLN A 33 -6.12 -11.05 -7.05
CA GLN A 33 -6.73 -10.75 -8.34
C GLN A 33 -6.05 -9.56 -9.04
N SER A 34 -5.55 -8.54 -8.31
CA SER A 34 -4.76 -7.45 -8.90
C SER A 34 -3.51 -7.96 -9.63
N ILE A 35 -2.78 -8.90 -9.01
CA ILE A 35 -1.59 -9.49 -9.62
C ILE A 35 -1.94 -10.30 -10.88
N ILE A 36 -3.07 -11.03 -10.86
CA ILE A 36 -3.57 -11.77 -12.02
C ILE A 36 -3.92 -10.80 -13.16
N ASN A 37 -4.69 -9.75 -12.86
CA ASN A 37 -5.10 -8.74 -13.84
C ASN A 37 -3.89 -8.00 -14.45
N ALA A 38 -2.89 -7.66 -13.61
CA ALA A 38 -1.64 -7.08 -14.07
C ALA A 38 -0.87 -8.02 -14.99
N ALA A 39 -0.81 -9.33 -14.67
CA ALA A 39 -0.16 -10.32 -15.52
C ALA A 39 -0.87 -10.49 -16.87
N GLU A 40 -2.21 -10.51 -16.89
CA GLU A 40 -3.00 -10.58 -18.12
C GLU A 40 -2.84 -9.31 -18.98
N THR A 41 -2.79 -8.15 -18.34
CA THR A 41 -2.57 -6.86 -19.01
C THR A 41 -1.16 -6.77 -19.59
N LEU A 42 -0.14 -7.26 -18.88
CA LEU A 42 1.22 -7.38 -19.40
C LEU A 42 1.28 -8.28 -20.65
N ALA A 43 0.64 -9.45 -20.60
CA ALA A 43 0.63 -10.38 -21.73
C ALA A 43 -0.06 -9.78 -22.96
N SER A 44 -1.24 -9.19 -22.77
CA SER A 44 -1.99 -8.53 -23.86
C SER A 44 -1.28 -7.28 -24.41
N SER A 45 -0.43 -6.64 -23.60
CA SER A 45 0.38 -5.48 -23.99
C SER A 45 1.73 -5.83 -24.61
N GLY A 46 2.03 -7.11 -24.82
CA GLY A 46 3.28 -7.56 -25.46
C GLY A 46 4.49 -7.69 -24.53
N TYR A 47 4.27 -7.75 -23.21
CA TYR A 47 5.28 -8.01 -22.18
C TYR A 47 5.12 -9.44 -21.64
N THR A 48 5.20 -10.42 -22.54
CA THR A 48 4.91 -11.83 -22.23
C THR A 48 5.90 -12.39 -21.21
N ALA A 49 7.19 -12.05 -21.33
CA ALA A 49 8.22 -12.57 -20.44
C ALA A 49 8.05 -12.07 -19.00
N MET A 50 7.69 -10.80 -18.84
CA MET A 50 7.40 -10.24 -17.52
C MET A 50 6.06 -10.73 -16.96
N SER A 51 5.03 -10.93 -17.82
CA SER A 51 3.78 -11.58 -17.40
C SER A 51 4.03 -12.96 -16.80
N LEU A 52 4.81 -13.81 -17.48
CA LEU A 52 5.17 -15.13 -16.99
C LEU A 52 6.03 -15.05 -15.72
N THR A 53 6.97 -14.11 -15.67
CA THR A 53 7.77 -13.85 -14.47
C THR A 53 6.87 -13.54 -13.27
N LEU A 54 5.93 -12.62 -13.44
CA LEU A 54 4.98 -12.23 -12.41
C LEU A 54 4.11 -13.41 -11.97
N GLN A 55 3.61 -14.24 -12.89
CA GLN A 55 2.83 -15.44 -12.55
C GLN A 55 3.65 -16.46 -11.74
N LEU A 56 4.94 -16.63 -12.07
CA LEU A 56 5.83 -17.57 -11.38
C LEU A 56 6.29 -17.04 -10.01
N THR A 57 6.47 -15.73 -9.87
CA THR A 57 6.86 -15.10 -8.60
C THR A 57 5.67 -14.72 -7.73
N ALA A 58 4.44 -14.66 -8.28
CA ALA A 58 3.24 -14.33 -7.52
C ALA A 58 3.10 -15.15 -6.23
N PRO A 59 3.31 -16.48 -6.22
CA PRO A 59 3.25 -17.25 -4.97
C PRO A 59 4.28 -16.79 -3.94
N THR A 60 5.51 -16.43 -4.33
CA THR A 60 6.55 -15.97 -3.38
C THR A 60 6.33 -14.53 -2.92
N LEU A 61 5.78 -13.67 -3.78
CA LEU A 61 5.30 -12.34 -3.43
C LEU A 61 4.16 -12.43 -2.41
N LEU A 62 3.21 -13.35 -2.67
CA LEU A 62 2.04 -13.62 -1.85
C LEU A 62 2.35 -14.42 -0.57
N LEU A 63 3.48 -15.12 -0.49
CA LEU A 63 3.96 -15.81 0.73
C LEU A 63 4.79 -14.89 1.63
N SER A 64 5.45 -13.87 1.05
CA SER A 64 6.13 -12.81 1.83
C SER A 64 5.13 -11.87 2.50
N SER A 65 3.90 -11.84 2.02
CA SER A 65 2.73 -11.27 2.70
C SER A 65 1.95 -12.39 3.38
N SER A 66 1.59 -12.29 4.68
CA SER A 66 0.60 -13.24 5.20
C SER A 66 -0.70 -13.10 4.40
N ALA A 67 -1.45 -14.19 4.21
CA ALA A 67 -2.63 -14.34 3.32
C ALA A 67 -3.82 -13.37 3.51
N SER A 68 -3.63 -12.24 4.21
CA SER A 68 -4.59 -11.15 4.43
C SER A 68 -3.99 -9.74 4.33
N ALA A 69 -2.72 -9.59 3.95
CA ALA A 69 -2.12 -8.29 3.69
C ALA A 69 -2.30 -7.89 2.22
N THR A 70 -2.83 -6.69 2.01
CA THR A 70 -2.91 -6.05 0.70
C THR A 70 -1.52 -5.70 0.20
N THR A 71 -1.02 -6.45 -0.81
CA THR A 71 0.28 -6.22 -1.45
C THR A 71 0.21 -5.02 -2.40
N SER A 72 0.70 -3.87 -1.94
CA SER A 72 1.06 -2.77 -2.84
C SER A 72 2.35 -3.12 -3.59
N LEU A 73 2.36 -2.95 -4.90
CA LEU A 73 3.46 -3.39 -5.76
C LEU A 73 3.62 -2.45 -6.95
N THR A 74 4.84 -1.96 -7.19
CA THR A 74 5.19 -1.35 -8.48
C THR A 74 6.09 -2.30 -9.25
N ILE A 75 5.72 -2.59 -10.50
CA ILE A 75 6.43 -3.47 -11.42
C ILE A 75 7.01 -2.62 -12.54
N PHE A 76 8.32 -2.66 -12.71
CA PHE A 76 9.02 -2.00 -13.82
C PHE A 76 9.33 -3.04 -14.90
N SER A 77 8.50 -3.13 -15.92
CA SER A 77 8.48 -4.20 -16.92
C SER A 77 9.40 -3.89 -18.12
N PRO A 78 10.54 -4.61 -18.28
CA PRO A 78 11.34 -4.55 -19.50
C PRO A 78 10.59 -5.22 -20.65
N PRO A 79 10.81 -4.80 -21.91
CA PRO A 79 10.19 -5.42 -23.07
C PRO A 79 10.75 -6.83 -23.32
N ASP A 80 9.98 -7.69 -24.01
CA ASP A 80 10.39 -9.06 -24.37
C ASP A 80 11.72 -9.10 -25.17
N ALA A 81 12.04 -8.02 -25.91
CA ALA A 81 13.32 -7.85 -26.58
C ALA A 81 14.52 -7.79 -25.60
N ALA A 82 14.34 -7.19 -24.43
CA ALA A 82 15.37 -7.13 -23.40
C ALA A 82 15.67 -8.52 -22.82
N PHE A 83 14.63 -9.33 -22.61
CA PHE A 83 14.76 -10.74 -22.21
C PHE A 83 15.46 -11.58 -23.29
N SER A 84 15.10 -11.36 -24.55
CA SER A 84 15.72 -12.06 -25.69
C SER A 84 17.22 -11.76 -25.81
N TYR A 85 17.63 -10.53 -25.51
CA TYR A 85 19.03 -10.11 -25.56
C TYR A 85 19.84 -10.58 -24.34
N SER A 86 19.24 -10.56 -23.14
CA SER A 86 19.93 -10.93 -21.89
C SER A 86 19.98 -12.44 -21.63
N GLY A 87 19.13 -13.23 -22.30
CA GLY A 87 18.98 -14.66 -22.05
C GLY A 87 18.13 -14.92 -20.81
N GLN A 88 18.55 -15.86 -19.96
CA GLN A 88 17.85 -16.13 -18.70
C GLN A 88 18.36 -15.22 -17.58
N PRO A 89 17.59 -14.20 -17.12
CA PRO A 89 18.00 -13.34 -16.03
C PRO A 89 18.05 -14.09 -14.70
N SER A 90 18.96 -13.66 -13.81
CA SER A 90 19.01 -14.18 -12.44
C SER A 90 17.78 -13.76 -11.63
N LEU A 91 17.42 -14.53 -10.60
CA LEU A 91 16.32 -14.17 -9.71
C LEU A 91 16.53 -12.78 -9.06
N SER A 92 17.75 -12.45 -8.63
CA SER A 92 18.04 -11.14 -8.05
C SER A 92 17.84 -10.01 -9.05
N LEU A 93 18.20 -10.21 -10.32
CA LEU A 93 17.91 -9.24 -11.38
C LEU A 93 16.40 -9.08 -11.58
N LEU A 94 15.65 -10.19 -11.65
CA LEU A 94 14.19 -10.13 -11.79
C LEU A 94 13.54 -9.40 -10.61
N LEU A 95 13.94 -9.71 -9.37
CA LEU A 95 13.42 -9.09 -8.16
C LEU A 95 13.74 -7.58 -8.06
N LEU A 96 14.77 -7.10 -8.75
CA LEU A 96 15.09 -5.67 -8.83
C LEU A 96 13.99 -4.85 -9.53
N HIS A 97 13.19 -5.49 -10.37
CA HIS A 97 12.08 -4.87 -11.11
C HIS A 97 10.78 -4.74 -10.30
N PHE A 98 10.77 -5.24 -9.06
CA PHE A 98 9.62 -5.19 -8.17
C PHE A 98 9.92 -4.29 -6.98
N SER A 99 9.08 -3.28 -6.75
CA SER A 99 9.12 -2.41 -5.58
C SER A 99 7.91 -2.70 -4.70
N PRO A 100 8.07 -2.89 -3.37
CA PRO A 100 6.97 -3.13 -2.44
C PRO A 100 6.13 -1.87 -2.14
N LEU A 101 6.27 -0.82 -2.95
CA LEU A 101 5.51 0.43 -2.83
C LEU A 101 4.59 0.57 -4.04
N SER A 102 3.38 1.10 -3.85
CA SER A 102 2.54 1.59 -4.95
C SER A 102 2.99 3.01 -5.31
N LEU A 103 3.66 3.16 -6.45
CA LEU A 103 4.28 4.40 -6.89
C LEU A 103 3.48 5.00 -8.04
N SER A 104 2.53 5.86 -7.71
CA SER A 104 1.75 6.61 -8.71
C SER A 104 2.66 7.47 -9.61
N PRO A 105 2.20 7.88 -10.80
CA PRO A 105 2.98 8.76 -11.67
C PRO A 105 3.38 10.07 -10.98
N ALA A 106 2.48 10.64 -10.18
CA ALA A 106 2.74 11.84 -9.39
C ALA A 106 3.83 11.60 -8.33
N SER A 107 3.77 10.46 -7.64
CA SER A 107 4.76 10.06 -6.64
C SER A 107 6.13 9.90 -7.27
N LEU A 108 6.26 9.19 -8.40
CA LEU A 108 7.54 9.01 -9.10
C LEU A 108 8.12 10.35 -9.59
N LEU A 109 7.30 11.24 -10.14
CA LEU A 109 7.73 12.56 -10.61
C LEU A 109 8.18 13.48 -9.47
N SER A 110 7.66 13.29 -8.25
CA SER A 110 8.04 14.07 -7.08
C SER A 110 9.42 13.70 -6.51
N LEU A 111 9.94 12.52 -6.87
CA LEU A 111 11.20 12.03 -6.31
C LEU A 111 12.39 12.80 -6.92
N PRO A 112 13.28 13.39 -6.08
CA PRO A 112 14.42 14.13 -6.59
C PRO A 112 15.47 13.20 -7.19
N PHE A 113 16.35 13.76 -8.03
CA PHE A 113 17.53 13.06 -8.51
C PHE A 113 18.33 12.45 -7.35
N ALA A 114 18.83 11.24 -7.55
CA ALA A 114 19.51 10.39 -6.57
C ALA A 114 18.65 9.86 -5.40
N ALA A 115 17.33 10.12 -5.38
CA ALA A 115 16.43 9.43 -4.45
C ALA A 115 16.46 7.92 -4.67
N THR A 116 16.31 7.14 -3.59
CA THR A 116 16.35 5.68 -3.66
C THR A 116 14.97 5.07 -3.47
N ILE A 117 14.60 4.13 -4.33
CA ILE A 117 13.37 3.33 -4.23
C ILE A 117 13.75 1.90 -3.78
N PRO A 118 13.06 1.33 -2.77
CA PRO A 118 13.30 -0.06 -2.37
C PRO A 118 12.93 -1.04 -3.49
N SER A 119 13.61 -2.17 -3.56
CA SER A 119 13.26 -3.27 -4.46
C SER A 119 13.17 -4.58 -3.68
N LEU A 120 12.57 -5.61 -4.28
CA LEU A 120 12.55 -6.96 -3.73
C LEU A 120 13.87 -7.71 -3.94
N SER A 121 14.83 -7.14 -4.67
CA SER A 121 16.17 -7.70 -4.74
C SER A 121 16.91 -7.49 -3.42
N PRO A 122 17.48 -8.55 -2.80
CA PRO A 122 18.20 -8.44 -1.54
C PRO A 122 19.30 -7.37 -1.59
N SER A 123 19.26 -6.42 -0.65
CA SER A 123 20.26 -5.36 -0.48
C SER A 123 20.46 -4.42 -1.67
N LYS A 124 19.55 -4.42 -2.65
CA LYS A 124 19.60 -3.54 -3.82
C LYS A 124 18.43 -2.56 -3.82
N ARG A 125 18.71 -1.33 -4.21
CA ARG A 125 17.74 -0.25 -4.35
C ARG A 125 17.88 0.33 -5.75
N LEU A 126 16.76 0.84 -6.24
CA LEU A 126 16.68 1.62 -7.45
C LEU A 126 17.00 3.08 -7.12
N VAL A 127 17.55 3.82 -8.07
CA VAL A 127 17.98 5.21 -7.89
C VAL A 127 17.34 6.05 -8.99
N ILE A 128 16.68 7.14 -8.61
CA ILE A 128 16.15 8.12 -9.56
C ILE A 128 17.31 8.82 -10.24
N THR A 129 17.33 8.74 -11.57
CA THR A 129 18.34 9.37 -12.44
C THR A 129 17.75 10.43 -13.35
N SER A 130 16.46 10.75 -13.19
CA SER A 130 15.75 11.78 -13.96
C SER A 130 16.50 13.10 -13.93
N ASP A 131 16.85 13.61 -15.10
CA ASP A 131 17.53 14.90 -15.30
C ASP A 131 16.54 16.02 -15.69
N GLN A 132 15.31 15.66 -16.09
CA GLN A 132 14.28 16.56 -16.59
C GLN A 132 12.95 16.33 -15.85
N PRO A 133 12.13 17.38 -15.64
CA PRO A 133 10.93 17.32 -14.79
C PRO A 133 9.77 16.49 -15.34
N LYS A 134 9.81 16.09 -16.63
CA LYS A 134 8.74 15.30 -17.27
C LYS A 134 9.17 13.89 -17.64
N GLN A 135 10.47 13.59 -17.55
CA GLN A 135 11.01 12.32 -17.99
C GLN A 135 11.56 11.56 -16.80
N ILE A 136 10.94 10.41 -16.51
CA ILE A 136 11.34 9.56 -15.40
C ILE A 136 12.43 8.62 -15.90
N SER A 137 13.58 8.62 -15.23
CA SER A 137 14.56 7.55 -15.39
C SER A 137 15.01 7.02 -14.04
N ILE A 138 15.24 5.71 -13.99
CA ILE A 138 15.62 4.96 -12.82
C ILE A 138 16.82 4.09 -13.20
N ASN A 139 17.91 4.15 -12.45
CA ASN A 139 19.17 3.48 -12.76
C ASN A 139 19.65 3.74 -14.21
N GLY A 140 19.39 4.95 -14.74
CA GLY A 140 19.72 5.32 -16.12
C GLY A 140 18.80 4.73 -17.18
N VAL A 141 17.76 3.98 -16.79
CA VAL A 141 16.75 3.41 -17.68
C VAL A 141 15.50 4.29 -17.66
N ARG A 142 14.99 4.64 -18.83
CA ARG A 142 13.75 5.41 -18.95
C ARG A 142 12.55 4.58 -18.49
N VAL A 143 11.63 5.23 -17.79
CA VAL A 143 10.34 4.71 -17.39
C VAL A 143 9.24 5.43 -18.17
N SER A 144 8.18 4.72 -18.56
CA SER A 144 7.03 5.32 -19.23
C SER A 144 6.34 6.35 -18.34
N GLU A 145 5.82 7.42 -18.96
CA GLU A 145 5.09 8.48 -18.24
C GLU A 145 3.75 7.97 -17.68
N SER A 146 3.11 7.06 -18.42
CA SER A 146 1.87 6.40 -18.02
C SER A 146 2.11 4.92 -17.72
N PRO A 147 1.43 4.36 -16.71
CA PRO A 147 1.48 2.92 -16.44
C PRO A 147 0.73 2.13 -17.52
N ILE A 148 1.18 0.90 -17.75
CA ILE A 148 0.49 -0.13 -18.55
C ILE A 148 -0.75 -0.63 -17.81
N PHE A 149 -0.64 -0.76 -16.49
CA PHE A 149 -1.70 -1.21 -15.59
C PHE A 149 -1.60 -0.42 -14.28
N ASP A 150 -2.73 0.03 -13.76
CA ASP A 150 -2.83 0.74 -12.50
C ASP A 150 -4.23 0.50 -11.93
N ASP A 151 -4.30 -0.17 -10.78
CA ASP A 151 -5.52 -0.34 -9.99
C ASP A 151 -5.36 0.27 -8.58
N GLY A 152 -4.38 1.15 -8.39
CA GLY A 152 -4.01 1.75 -7.11
C GLY A 152 -3.16 0.86 -6.19
N PHE A 153 -3.26 -0.47 -6.31
CA PHE A 153 -2.48 -1.42 -5.51
C PHE A 153 -1.26 -1.94 -6.27
N VAL A 154 -1.48 -2.40 -7.50
CA VAL A 154 -0.45 -2.87 -8.41
C VAL A 154 -0.35 -1.87 -9.55
N ILE A 155 0.84 -1.29 -9.70
CA ILE A 155 1.15 -0.36 -10.78
C ILE A 155 2.26 -0.95 -11.63
N VAL A 156 2.07 -0.96 -12.95
CA VAL A 156 3.01 -1.54 -13.90
C VAL A 156 3.47 -0.46 -14.86
N TYR A 157 4.76 -0.16 -14.89
CA TYR A 157 5.37 0.74 -15.87
C TYR A 157 6.13 -0.03 -16.93
N ALA A 158 6.10 0.46 -18.16
CA ALA A 158 7.06 0.05 -19.18
C ALA A 158 8.42 0.72 -18.89
N ILE A 159 9.51 -0.01 -19.11
CA ILE A 159 10.86 0.56 -19.08
C ILE A 159 11.64 0.15 -20.33
N ASP A 160 12.65 0.93 -20.70
CA ASP A 160 13.39 0.68 -21.95
C ASP A 160 14.25 -0.61 -21.91
N ASN A 161 14.76 -1.02 -20.74
CA ASN A 161 15.65 -2.18 -20.57
C ASN A 161 15.70 -2.69 -19.12
N PHE A 162 16.40 -3.79 -18.85
CA PHE A 162 16.71 -4.24 -17.49
C PHE A 162 17.47 -3.18 -16.68
N PHE A 163 17.20 -3.10 -15.39
CA PHE A 163 18.01 -2.30 -14.47
C PHE A 163 19.35 -3.00 -14.21
N ASP A 164 20.42 -2.23 -14.08
CA ASP A 164 21.72 -2.79 -13.72
C ASP A 164 21.81 -3.08 -12.21
N LEU A 165 22.09 -4.34 -11.85
CA LEU A 165 22.33 -4.77 -10.46
C LEU A 165 23.53 -4.06 -9.81
N ASN A 166 24.47 -3.59 -10.61
CA ASN A 166 25.67 -2.89 -10.18
C ASN A 166 25.64 -1.40 -10.52
N PHE A 167 24.44 -0.85 -10.74
CA PHE A 167 24.28 0.57 -11.02
C PHE A 167 24.96 1.44 -9.96
N THR A 168 25.78 2.37 -10.43
CA THR A 168 26.41 3.42 -9.63
C THR A 168 26.19 4.76 -10.30
N LEU A 169 25.82 5.79 -9.53
CA LEU A 169 25.72 7.14 -10.05
C LEU A 169 27.09 7.61 -10.56
N PRO A 170 27.19 8.17 -11.78
CA PRO A 170 28.41 8.79 -12.25
C PRO A 170 28.84 9.88 -11.26
N ARG A 171 30.05 9.74 -10.71
CA ARG A 171 30.63 10.79 -9.87
C ARG A 171 30.86 11.99 -10.77
N ALA A 172 30.29 13.15 -10.42
CA ALA A 172 30.71 14.39 -11.07
C ALA A 172 32.20 14.58 -10.77
N ASP A 173 33.05 14.51 -11.80
CA ASP A 173 34.41 15.00 -11.70
C ASP A 173 34.33 16.48 -11.30
N PRO A 174 34.99 16.90 -10.21
CA PRO A 174 34.85 18.27 -9.75
C PRO A 174 35.52 19.20 -10.78
N PRO A 175 34.79 20.15 -11.39
CA PRO A 175 35.46 21.28 -12.01
C PRO A 175 36.12 22.07 -10.88
N ASN A 176 37.44 22.23 -11.00
CA ASN A 176 38.29 23.03 -10.13
C ASN A 176 37.62 24.38 -9.78
N ALA A 177 37.03 24.49 -8.59
CA ALA A 177 36.47 25.73 -8.09
C ALA A 177 36.57 25.78 -6.55
N ASN A 178 37.30 26.80 -6.09
CA ASN A 178 37.53 27.18 -4.70
C ASN A 178 36.35 26.87 -3.76
N PRO A 179 36.58 26.26 -2.59
CA PRO A 179 35.54 26.01 -1.62
C PRO A 179 35.24 27.31 -0.88
N LYS A 180 34.36 28.15 -1.43
CA LYS A 180 33.51 28.96 -0.57
C LYS A 180 32.41 28.03 -0.08
N SER A 181 32.74 27.29 0.97
CA SER A 181 31.83 26.42 1.69
C SER A 181 30.76 27.27 2.37
N ASN A 182 29.76 27.69 1.60
CA ASN A 182 28.45 27.99 2.14
C ASN A 182 27.70 26.65 2.17
N PHE A 183 28.18 25.71 2.99
CA PHE A 183 27.40 24.52 3.32
C PHE A 183 26.27 24.98 4.23
N GLN A 184 25.22 25.50 3.61
CA GLN A 184 23.92 25.43 4.24
C GLN A 184 23.43 24.02 3.94
N CYS A 185 23.73 23.10 4.86
CA CYS A 185 23.05 21.82 4.89
C CYS A 185 21.57 22.14 4.74
N LEU A 186 20.96 21.75 3.62
CA LEU A 186 19.53 21.81 3.49
C LEU A 186 19.00 20.87 4.55
N LYS A 187 18.50 21.46 5.63
CA LYS A 187 17.61 20.77 6.56
C LYS A 187 16.57 20.13 5.65
N LEU A 188 16.48 18.80 5.68
CA LEU A 188 15.45 18.06 4.97
C LEU A 188 14.13 18.44 5.64
N GLU A 189 13.64 19.64 5.35
CA GLU A 189 12.26 20.03 5.54
C GLU A 189 11.51 19.42 4.35
N THR A 190 11.55 18.08 4.28
CA THR A 190 10.38 17.40 3.76
C THR A 190 9.32 17.75 4.77
N ALA A 191 8.41 18.66 4.41
CA ALA A 191 7.10 18.67 5.01
C ALA A 191 6.46 17.32 4.62
N SER A 192 6.92 16.25 5.28
CA SER A 192 6.17 15.00 5.37
C SER A 192 4.77 15.43 5.76
N GLN A 193 3.73 14.92 5.09
CA GLN A 193 2.35 15.17 5.55
C GLN A 193 2.16 14.74 7.01
N PHE A 194 3.05 13.86 7.49
CA PHE A 194 3.16 13.39 8.87
C PHE A 194 4.21 14.13 9.69
N GLY A 195 4.93 15.12 9.17
CA GLY A 195 6.10 15.71 9.86
C GLY A 195 5.74 16.29 11.22
N GLU A 196 4.53 16.84 11.35
CA GLU A 196 3.99 17.25 12.65
C GLU A 196 3.65 16.04 13.53
N ALA A 197 2.91 15.07 13.01
CA ALA A 197 2.52 13.84 13.71
C ALA A 197 3.74 13.02 14.19
N SER A 198 4.73 12.81 13.33
CA SER A 198 5.96 12.10 13.61
C SER A 198 6.84 12.88 14.58
N GLY A 199 6.85 14.21 14.49
CA GLY A 199 7.46 15.08 15.49
C GLY A 199 6.85 14.89 16.88
N VAL A 200 5.52 14.89 16.98
CA VAL A 200 4.79 14.65 18.24
C VAL A 200 5.11 13.26 18.79
N LEU A 201 5.02 12.22 17.96
CA LEU A 201 5.33 10.85 18.35
C LEU A 201 6.76 10.68 18.87
N ARG A 202 7.77 11.22 18.16
CA ARG A 202 9.18 11.19 18.58
C ARG A 202 9.36 11.89 19.94
N SER A 203 8.70 13.02 20.15
CA SER A 203 8.78 13.76 21.41
C SER A 203 8.17 13.02 22.60
N ARG A 204 7.36 11.98 22.34
CA ARG A 204 6.58 11.22 23.33
C ARG A 204 7.04 9.77 23.49
N GLY A 205 8.12 9.35 22.82
CA GLY A 205 8.68 7.99 22.94
C GLY A 205 8.06 6.95 22.00
N TYR A 206 7.50 7.40 20.87
CA TYR A 206 6.92 6.57 19.81
C TYR A 206 7.73 6.71 18.51
N SER A 207 9.06 6.66 18.60
CA SER A 207 10.00 6.92 17.51
C SER A 207 9.93 5.87 16.40
N ILE A 208 9.62 4.62 16.74
CA ILE A 208 9.47 3.54 15.77
C ILE A 208 8.25 3.80 14.89
N VAL A 209 7.08 4.03 15.51
CA VAL A 209 5.82 4.39 14.81
C VAL A 209 6.00 5.68 14.00
N ALA A 210 6.67 6.69 14.55
CA ALA A 210 6.98 7.93 13.82
C ALA A 210 7.79 7.66 12.54
N SER A 211 8.76 6.74 12.61
CA SER A 211 9.56 6.36 11.46
C SER A 211 8.74 5.62 10.40
N PHE A 212 7.76 4.80 10.80
CA PHE A 212 6.82 4.17 9.86
C PHE A 212 5.96 5.21 9.12
N LEU A 213 5.46 6.21 9.82
CA LEU A 213 4.70 7.31 9.21
C LEU A 213 5.58 8.14 8.25
N ASP A 214 6.80 8.50 8.66
CA ASP A 214 7.74 9.25 7.82
C ASP A 214 8.13 8.47 6.56
N LEU A 215 8.26 7.14 6.65
CA LEU A 215 8.56 6.27 5.51
C LEU A 215 7.34 5.96 4.64
N GLN A 216 6.13 6.38 5.06
CA GLN A 216 4.86 6.12 4.36
C GLN A 216 4.67 4.65 3.96
N LEU A 217 5.18 3.71 4.79
CA LEU A 217 5.28 2.29 4.45
C LEU A 217 3.93 1.60 4.18
N THR A 218 2.83 2.30 4.39
CA THR A 218 1.49 1.82 4.13
C THR A 218 1.04 2.11 2.70
N GLY A 219 1.52 3.15 2.01
CA GLY A 219 0.96 3.58 0.72
C GLY A 219 -0.54 3.97 0.74
N TYR A 220 -1.26 3.71 1.84
CA TYR A 220 -2.70 3.90 2.03
C TYR A 220 -3.08 5.32 2.43
N PHE A 221 -2.13 6.12 2.91
CA PHE A 221 -2.39 7.46 3.39
C PHE A 221 -2.45 8.47 2.24
N GLY A 222 -3.37 8.26 1.32
CA GLY A 222 -3.57 9.13 0.17
C GLY A 222 -4.85 8.78 -0.56
N ARG A 223 -5.79 9.73 -0.54
CA ARG A 223 -6.95 9.95 -1.41
C ARG A 223 -7.69 8.71 -1.98
N SER A 224 -8.98 8.59 -1.67
CA SER A 224 -9.84 7.58 -2.29
C SER A 224 -9.99 7.82 -3.80
N GLU A 225 -10.40 6.79 -4.55
CA GLU A 225 -10.67 6.85 -5.99
C GLU A 225 -11.67 7.97 -6.39
N ASP A 226 -12.51 8.41 -5.44
CA ASP A 226 -13.52 9.47 -5.62
C ASP A 226 -12.99 10.89 -5.31
N GLY A 227 -11.68 11.02 -5.04
CA GLY A 227 -11.06 12.30 -4.73
C GLY A 227 -11.25 12.78 -3.28
N ASP A 228 -11.88 11.97 -2.43
CA ASP A 228 -12.11 12.23 -1.01
C ASP A 228 -10.88 11.91 -0.16
N VAL A 229 -10.68 12.67 0.91
CA VAL A 229 -9.54 12.49 1.82
C VAL A 229 -9.82 11.29 2.73
N MET A 230 -9.18 10.15 2.43
CA MET A 230 -9.18 8.99 3.32
C MET A 230 -8.67 9.39 4.70
N SER A 231 -9.48 9.13 5.71
CA SER A 231 -9.23 9.50 7.10
C SER A 231 -8.82 8.27 7.91
N TRP A 232 -7.91 8.44 8.87
CA TRP A 232 -7.18 7.35 9.49
C TRP A 232 -7.05 7.49 11.00
N THR A 233 -7.03 6.35 11.67
CA THR A 233 -6.68 6.24 13.09
C THR A 233 -5.50 5.31 13.27
N VAL A 234 -4.49 5.74 14.04
CA VAL A 234 -3.30 4.95 14.37
C VAL A 234 -3.29 4.65 15.86
N PHE A 235 -3.17 3.38 16.23
CA PHE A 235 -2.98 2.94 17.61
C PHE A 235 -1.49 2.69 17.86
N ALA A 236 -0.76 3.71 18.32
CA ALA A 236 0.68 3.71 18.43
C ALA A 236 1.16 3.02 19.74
N PRO A 237 1.81 1.84 19.68
CA PRO A 237 2.47 1.27 20.85
C PRO A 237 3.77 2.01 21.16
N VAL A 238 4.15 2.05 22.44
CA VAL A 238 5.43 2.62 22.87
C VAL A 238 6.61 1.82 22.32
N ASP A 239 7.74 2.50 22.06
CA ASP A 239 8.90 1.88 21.40
C ASP A 239 9.39 0.60 22.09
N GLY A 240 9.32 0.55 23.43
CA GLY A 240 9.74 -0.60 24.24
C GLY A 240 8.96 -1.88 23.95
N ASP A 241 7.66 -1.78 23.63
CA ASP A 241 6.79 -2.92 23.37
C ASP A 241 7.05 -3.52 21.97
N LEU A 242 7.67 -2.75 21.08
CA LEU A 242 7.97 -3.15 19.70
C LEU A 242 9.34 -3.84 19.55
N VAL A 243 10.27 -3.67 20.50
CA VAL A 243 11.65 -4.18 20.40
C VAL A 243 11.71 -5.70 20.19
N GLN A 244 10.78 -6.44 20.80
CA GLN A 244 10.73 -7.90 20.74
C GLN A 244 10.33 -8.46 19.36
N PHE A 245 9.79 -7.62 18.48
CA PHE A 245 9.33 -8.02 17.13
C PHE A 245 10.42 -7.82 16.06
N GLY A 246 11.68 -7.60 16.49
CA GLY A 246 12.76 -7.07 15.65
C GLY A 246 13.58 -7.99 14.77
N SER A 247 13.18 -9.24 14.60
CA SER A 247 13.97 -10.20 13.83
C SER A 247 13.72 -10.22 12.32
N ASP A 248 12.54 -9.78 11.81
CA ASP A 248 12.20 -9.87 10.37
C ASP A 248 11.36 -8.69 9.83
N PHE A 249 11.83 -8.06 8.74
CA PHE A 249 11.22 -6.88 8.10
C PHE A 249 9.79 -7.10 7.54
N PRO A 250 9.44 -8.23 6.89
CA PRO A 250 8.06 -8.48 6.44
C PRO A 250 7.05 -8.56 7.59
N SER A 251 7.49 -9.07 8.75
CA SER A 251 6.68 -9.15 9.97
C SER A 251 6.32 -7.76 10.51
N TYR A 252 7.21 -6.78 10.35
CA TYR A 252 6.99 -5.40 10.80
C TYR A 252 5.87 -4.68 10.04
N SER A 253 5.78 -4.85 8.72
CA SER A 253 4.69 -4.25 7.94
C SER A 253 3.33 -4.81 8.36
N SER A 254 3.24 -6.13 8.55
CA SER A 254 2.01 -6.78 9.02
C SER A 254 1.62 -6.33 10.44
N LEU A 255 2.61 -6.12 11.31
CA LEU A 255 2.41 -5.63 12.66
C LEU A 255 1.87 -4.20 12.61
N PHE A 256 2.45 -3.33 11.79
CA PHE A 256 2.02 -1.94 11.68
C PHE A 256 0.58 -1.81 11.16
N LEU A 257 0.19 -2.58 10.14
CA LEU A 257 -1.16 -2.54 9.58
C LEU A 257 -2.25 -2.90 10.61
N ARG A 258 -1.96 -3.77 11.59
CA ARG A 258 -2.91 -4.10 12.68
C ARG A 258 -3.23 -2.91 13.57
N HIS A 259 -2.36 -1.91 13.59
CA HIS A 259 -2.51 -0.71 14.40
C HIS A 259 -3.20 0.43 13.62
N LEU A 260 -3.74 0.16 12.43
CA LEU A 260 -4.42 1.14 11.59
C LEU A 260 -5.91 0.84 11.44
N ALA A 261 -6.71 1.89 11.48
CA ALA A 261 -8.10 1.87 11.04
C ALA A 261 -8.29 2.86 9.87
N PRO A 262 -8.93 2.45 8.75
CA PRO A 262 -9.25 3.30 7.61
C PRO A 262 -10.48 4.20 7.89
N CYS A 263 -10.55 4.74 9.09
CA CYS A 263 -11.51 5.76 9.50
C CYS A 263 -10.85 6.63 10.57
N LYS A 264 -11.30 7.88 10.69
CA LYS A 264 -10.92 8.75 11.80
C LYS A 264 -11.91 8.54 12.94
N VAL A 265 -11.40 8.14 14.09
CA VAL A 265 -12.16 7.93 15.32
C VAL A 265 -11.44 8.70 16.41
N GLU A 266 -12.11 9.69 16.99
CA GLU A 266 -11.54 10.45 18.10
C GLU A 266 -11.82 9.75 19.42
N TYR A 267 -11.10 10.12 20.48
CA TYR A 267 -11.30 9.45 21.76
C TYR A 267 -12.72 9.65 22.32
N GLY A 268 -13.31 10.84 22.12
CA GLY A 268 -14.70 11.09 22.47
C GLY A 268 -15.69 10.15 21.75
N ASP A 269 -15.44 9.84 20.47
CA ASP A 269 -16.26 8.87 19.73
C ASP A 269 -16.12 7.47 20.33
N LEU A 270 -14.89 7.06 20.66
CA LEU A 270 -14.62 5.79 21.34
C LEU A 270 -15.33 5.69 22.70
N GLU A 271 -15.42 6.80 23.43
CA GLU A 271 -16.13 6.90 24.70
C GLU A 271 -17.66 6.84 24.56
N GLU A 272 -18.21 7.04 23.38
CA GLU A 272 -19.66 6.90 23.11
C GLU A 272 -20.02 5.55 22.47
N MET A 273 -19.04 4.85 21.88
CA MET A 273 -19.25 3.55 21.26
C MET A 273 -19.73 2.48 22.25
N ALA A 274 -20.68 1.64 21.82
CA ALA A 274 -21.13 0.50 22.60
C ALA A 274 -19.97 -0.48 22.87
N ASN A 275 -19.97 -1.10 24.05
CA ASN A 275 -18.96 -2.10 24.39
C ASN A 275 -19.04 -3.29 23.41
N GLY A 276 -17.90 -3.69 22.84
CA GLY A 276 -17.84 -4.72 21.81
C GLY A 276 -18.02 -4.20 20.37
N THR A 277 -18.04 -2.88 20.16
CA THR A 277 -18.08 -2.30 18.80
C THR A 277 -16.85 -2.75 18.01
N VAL A 278 -17.08 -3.19 16.78
CA VAL A 278 -16.01 -3.58 15.86
C VAL A 278 -15.78 -2.47 14.85
N VAL A 279 -14.57 -1.94 14.83
CA VAL A 279 -14.08 -1.01 13.81
C VAL A 279 -13.35 -1.82 12.74
N SER A 280 -13.74 -1.62 11.48
CA SER A 280 -13.08 -2.24 10.33
C SER A 280 -11.58 -1.89 10.31
N ASN A 281 -10.73 -2.87 10.03
CA ASN A 281 -9.28 -2.70 9.87
C ASN A 281 -8.90 -2.90 8.39
N SER A 282 -7.73 -2.39 8.00
CA SER A 282 -7.08 -2.60 6.70
C SER A 282 -6.54 -4.02 6.44
N VAL A 283 -6.63 -4.95 7.40
CA VAL A 283 -6.22 -6.36 7.22
C VAL A 283 -7.45 -7.27 7.12
N ASN A 284 -7.52 -8.08 6.06
CA ASN A 284 -8.66 -8.97 5.82
C ASN A 284 -8.82 -9.97 6.99
N GLY A 285 -10.03 -10.10 7.55
CA GLY A 285 -10.29 -10.98 8.70
C GLY A 285 -9.76 -10.48 10.05
N TYR A 286 -9.24 -9.24 10.13
CA TYR A 286 -8.87 -8.62 11.40
C TYR A 286 -9.81 -7.45 11.70
N SER A 287 -10.27 -7.39 12.94
CA SER A 287 -11.25 -6.41 13.41
C SER A 287 -10.71 -5.76 14.67
N LEU A 288 -10.86 -4.43 14.78
CA LEU A 288 -10.49 -3.71 16.00
C LEU A 288 -11.74 -3.61 16.89
N GLY A 289 -11.83 -4.52 17.85
CA GLY A 289 -12.85 -4.53 18.88
C GLY A 289 -12.56 -3.48 19.95
N ILE A 290 -13.46 -2.52 20.08
CA ILE A 290 -13.44 -1.52 21.15
C ILE A 290 -14.18 -2.09 22.35
N THR A 291 -13.46 -2.25 23.44
CA THR A 291 -13.97 -2.81 24.69
C THR A 291 -13.73 -1.86 25.84
N ARG A 292 -14.51 -2.03 26.92
CA ARG A 292 -14.34 -1.27 28.16
C ARG A 292 -14.00 -2.21 29.28
N ASP A 293 -13.06 -1.78 30.12
CA ASP A 293 -12.77 -2.48 31.35
C ASP A 293 -13.94 -2.29 32.34
N GLU A 294 -14.41 -3.37 32.96
CA GLU A 294 -15.61 -3.40 33.80
C GLU A 294 -15.43 -2.62 35.13
N GLY A 295 -14.21 -2.16 35.44
CA GLY A 295 -13.89 -1.46 36.70
C GLY A 295 -13.44 0.01 36.59
N GLU A 296 -12.86 0.44 35.46
CA GLU A 296 -12.15 1.73 35.37
C GLU A 296 -12.57 2.63 34.20
N GLU A 297 -13.61 2.25 33.44
CA GLU A 297 -14.13 2.99 32.25
C GLU A 297 -13.06 3.24 31.17
N ARG A 298 -11.95 2.49 31.21
CA ARG A 298 -10.85 2.62 30.25
C ARG A 298 -11.22 1.95 28.94
N VAL A 299 -11.01 2.69 27.85
CA VAL A 299 -11.19 2.17 26.49
C VAL A 299 -9.99 1.29 26.13
N MET A 300 -10.29 0.10 25.62
CA MET A 300 -9.35 -0.88 25.12
C MET A 300 -9.63 -1.19 23.66
N VAL A 301 -8.57 -1.43 22.90
CA VAL A 301 -8.64 -1.91 21.52
C VAL A 301 -8.01 -3.30 21.47
N ASN A 302 -8.81 -4.32 21.13
CA ASN A 302 -8.38 -5.74 21.15
C ASN A 302 -7.67 -6.14 22.46
N GLY A 303 -8.21 -5.69 23.61
CA GLY A 303 -7.63 -5.95 24.93
C GLY A 303 -6.38 -5.13 25.27
N VAL A 304 -5.93 -4.24 24.38
CA VAL A 304 -4.82 -3.32 24.62
C VAL A 304 -5.34 -1.95 25.07
N GLN A 305 -4.85 -1.46 26.21
CA GLN A 305 -5.32 -0.21 26.78
C GLN A 305 -4.86 1.01 25.96
N ILE A 306 -5.79 1.94 25.69
CA ILE A 306 -5.46 3.29 25.23
C ILE A 306 -4.97 4.11 26.42
N THR A 307 -3.72 4.57 26.37
CA THR A 307 -3.07 5.31 27.47
C THR A 307 -2.85 6.78 27.17
N PHE A 308 -2.75 7.13 25.89
CA PHE A 308 -2.65 8.52 25.43
C PHE A 308 -3.71 8.77 24.37
N PRO A 309 -4.94 9.12 24.78
CA PRO A 309 -6.00 9.50 23.84
C PRO A 309 -5.59 10.74 23.03
N ASP A 310 -6.00 10.79 21.77
CA ASP A 310 -5.74 11.87 20.81
C ASP A 310 -4.30 12.43 20.88
N LEU A 311 -3.30 11.55 20.99
CA LEU A 311 -1.87 11.87 21.04
C LEU A 311 -1.46 12.81 19.91
N TYR A 312 -2.05 12.64 18.72
CA TYR A 312 -2.02 13.59 17.63
C TYR A 312 -3.38 13.63 16.93
N LYS A 313 -3.78 14.81 16.45
CA LYS A 313 -5.03 15.01 15.71
C LYS A 313 -4.84 16.03 14.60
N SER A 314 -5.31 15.68 13.42
CA SER A 314 -5.50 16.58 12.26
C SER A 314 -6.88 16.35 11.65
N ASP A 315 -7.16 16.98 10.51
CA ASP A 315 -8.43 16.81 9.81
C ASP A 315 -8.65 15.36 9.34
N TRP A 316 -7.57 14.64 9.00
CA TRP A 316 -7.61 13.32 8.38
C TRP A 316 -6.86 12.23 9.17
N LEU A 317 -6.15 12.57 10.24
CA LEU A 317 -5.36 11.62 11.02
C LEU A 317 -5.60 11.81 12.52
N VAL A 318 -5.90 10.71 13.21
CA VAL A 318 -5.89 10.64 14.68
C VAL A 318 -4.90 9.57 15.10
N ILE A 319 -4.15 9.84 16.17
CA ILE A 319 -3.22 8.86 16.75
C ILE A 319 -3.54 8.72 18.23
N HIS A 320 -3.73 7.50 18.69
CA HIS A 320 -3.87 7.15 20.10
C HIS A 320 -2.65 6.36 20.54
N GLY A 321 -2.03 6.72 21.66
CA GLY A 321 -0.99 5.89 22.28
C GLY A 321 -1.59 4.72 23.04
N ILE A 322 -1.09 3.51 22.82
CA ILE A 322 -1.52 2.28 23.47
C ILE A 322 -0.38 1.64 24.28
N ARG A 323 -0.74 0.83 25.27
CA ARG A 323 0.21 0.10 26.12
C ARG A 323 0.19 -1.39 25.80
N GLY A 324 1.15 -1.82 24.99
CA GLY A 324 1.22 -3.16 24.40
C GLY A 324 1.00 -3.15 22.90
N VAL A 325 1.21 -4.31 22.27
CA VAL A 325 1.07 -4.51 20.82
C VAL A 325 -0.23 -5.25 20.54
N ILE A 326 -0.93 -4.84 19.48
CA ILE A 326 -2.09 -5.54 18.95
C ILE A 326 -1.61 -6.82 18.22
N VAL A 327 -1.78 -7.98 18.87
CA VAL A 327 -1.34 -9.29 18.37
C VAL A 327 -2.44 -10.01 17.57
N VAL A 328 -2.05 -11.02 16.78
CA VAL A 328 -3.03 -11.91 16.13
C VAL A 328 -3.68 -12.77 17.23
N PRO A 329 -5.00 -12.91 17.29
CA PRO A 329 -5.61 -13.87 18.20
C PRO A 329 -5.04 -15.27 17.89
N GLU A 330 -4.52 -15.95 18.92
CA GLU A 330 -4.29 -17.38 18.80
C GLU A 330 -5.66 -18.01 18.52
N ASN A 331 -5.79 -18.71 17.39
CA ASN A 331 -6.95 -19.55 17.17
C ASN A 331 -6.99 -20.51 18.35
N GLY A 332 -7.92 -20.29 19.28
CA GLY A 332 -8.16 -21.21 20.37
C GLY A 332 -8.39 -22.58 19.76
N GLU A 333 -7.46 -23.49 20.02
CA GLU A 333 -7.76 -24.90 19.92
C GLU A 333 -8.99 -25.10 20.81
N GLU A 334 -10.14 -25.38 20.19
CA GLU A 334 -11.28 -25.92 20.91
C GLU A 334 -10.80 -27.25 21.52
N GLU A 335 -10.31 -27.17 22.77
CA GLU A 335 -10.26 -28.30 23.68
C GLU A 335 -11.69 -28.79 23.84
N THR A 336 -12.05 -29.74 22.99
CA THR A 336 -13.21 -30.61 23.17
C THR A 336 -12.96 -31.46 24.41
N LEU A 337 -13.33 -30.92 25.57
CA LEU A 337 -13.35 -31.66 26.83
C LEU A 337 -14.80 -32.02 27.19
N ASN A 338 -15.11 -33.30 26.92
CA ASN A 338 -16.18 -34.17 27.44
C ASN A 338 -17.65 -33.80 27.23
#